data_AF-A0AAV5U0U7-F1
#
_entry.id   AF-A0AAV5U0U7-F1
#
_cell.length_a   1.000
_cell.length_b   1.000
_cell.length_c   1.000
_cell.angle_alpha   90.00
_cell.angle_beta   90.00
_cell.angle_gamma   90.00
#
_symmetry.space_group_name_H-M   'P 1'
#
loop_
_entity.id
_entity.type
_entity.pdbx_description
1 polymer ?
#
loop_
_entity_poly.entity_id
_entity_poly.type
_entity_poly.pdbx_seq_one_letter_code
_entity_poly.pdbx_strand_id
1 'polypeptide(L)'
;MNGSTYHDNDAEWVEIVEPQSQQRMYANLDTGDCSWELPDQARLRPTNDRQWWELFDGRTKRYYYYNAKTKETVWKRPQVDEKDIIPLAKLQGGVPSRESETQTSALPPPSSGRSTREPQRSVYAQDISPETGIVTVRSSPVPADPMSASFKAMSLDRRLEASMLGDAHDFFPSHSPIEQSYDTPSTISRNRFPNDSSSPTRSVERRSIEEEGGESWSKDAPKQPLSDPSSKTLKKEVGTLFKHIQSYMGDRKTKNNPDQLALTICEGAVARVETADEACLLIIRQLTRNERVESLRKGWELLAIVVALALPSKKVAAQVQSFADRYSEKNSDPPGVPVSSFACQVGRKLNKTTARPRPSLASVHEARVHIFHPPQFGATLEELMAMQKGRYPHLRIPWIESTLIDLVLNAGGSSLEGIFRVAADPEQIATAKARLDQWLVPAVSDAHVAACLLKAWLRELPEPLIPSSMYQRALDAGENAQEACHCAALLSSPFSLVLARLIRLLQTLAKEECVALTKMDASNLAMVVAPNVLRCLSDDPAVLMQNTRREMSFIRTLINHYDTTFSLET
;
A
#
# COMPACT_ATOMS: atom_id res chain seq x y z
N MET A 1 -3.77 -71.86 6.21
CA MET A 1 -3.14 -71.36 4.98
C MET A 1 -4.18 -70.58 4.20
N ASN A 2 -4.03 -69.26 4.14
CA ASN A 2 -4.32 -68.41 2.99
C ASN A 2 -3.86 -67.01 3.38
N GLY A 3 -2.71 -66.63 2.83
CA GLY A 3 -2.08 -65.33 3.04
C GLY A 3 -2.81 -64.23 2.29
N SER A 4 -2.88 -63.07 2.93
CA SER A 4 -3.22 -61.81 2.29
C SER A 4 -1.96 -61.22 1.69
N THR A 5 -1.90 -61.09 0.37
CA THR A 5 -0.74 -60.58 -0.36
C THR A 5 -1.13 -59.44 -1.32
N TYR A 6 -0.39 -58.31 -1.18
CA TYR A 6 -0.15 -57.20 -2.13
C TYR A 6 -1.32 -56.25 -2.44
N HIS A 7 -1.17 -54.92 -2.48
CA HIS A 7 -0.03 -54.02 -2.74
C HIS A 7 -0.19 -52.69 -1.98
N ASP A 8 0.84 -52.23 -1.26
CA ASP A 8 1.15 -50.79 -1.09
C ASP A 8 2.61 -50.58 -0.59
N ASN A 9 3.57 -51.35 -1.12
CA ASN A 9 4.95 -51.41 -0.60
C ASN A 9 6.02 -51.06 -1.65
N ASP A 10 5.66 -50.35 -2.72
CA ASP A 10 6.60 -49.99 -3.82
C ASP A 10 6.79 -48.48 -4.00
N ALA A 11 6.31 -47.63 -3.08
CA ALA A 11 6.43 -46.19 -3.23
C ALA A 11 7.90 -45.74 -3.20
N GLU A 12 8.37 -45.15 -4.31
CA GLU A 12 9.76 -44.73 -4.48
C GLU A 12 9.96 -43.32 -3.91
N TRP A 13 10.73 -43.23 -2.82
CA TRP A 13 11.09 -41.97 -2.19
C TRP A 13 12.43 -41.49 -2.75
N VAL A 14 12.54 -40.20 -3.04
CA VAL A 14 13.78 -39.58 -3.55
C VAL A 14 14.33 -38.62 -2.51
N GLU A 15 15.62 -38.73 -2.23
CA GLU A 15 16.35 -37.75 -1.42
C GLU A 15 16.66 -36.50 -2.25
N ILE A 16 16.29 -35.35 -1.69
CA ILE A 16 16.57 -34.02 -2.23
C ILE A 16 17.25 -33.17 -1.16
N VAL A 17 18.22 -32.36 -1.57
CA VAL A 17 19.02 -31.50 -0.66
C VAL A 17 18.66 -30.05 -0.90
N GLU A 18 18.09 -29.38 0.10
CA GLU A 18 17.73 -27.97 -0.01
C GLU A 18 18.99 -27.10 -0.30
N PRO A 19 19.01 -26.32 -1.40
CA PRO A 19 20.21 -25.61 -1.83
C PRO A 19 20.76 -24.60 -0.82
N GLN A 20 19.91 -23.97 -0.02
CA GLN A 20 20.31 -22.93 0.94
C GLN A 20 20.74 -23.48 2.30
N SER A 21 19.93 -24.37 2.89
CA SER A 21 20.20 -24.92 4.23
C SER A 21 21.09 -26.16 4.20
N GLN A 22 21.28 -26.77 3.02
CA GLN A 22 21.91 -28.08 2.84
C GLN A 22 21.21 -29.20 3.65
N GLN A 23 19.96 -28.98 4.08
CA GLN A 23 19.16 -29.99 4.76
C GLN A 23 18.60 -31.00 3.76
N ARG A 24 18.53 -32.25 4.21
CA ARG A 24 18.02 -33.38 3.41
C ARG A 24 16.53 -33.54 3.66
N MET A 25 15.78 -33.73 2.59
CA MET A 25 14.35 -33.99 2.61
C MET A 25 14.03 -35.15 1.66
N TYR A 26 12.93 -35.84 1.91
CA TYR A 26 12.47 -36.99 1.13
C TYR A 26 11.16 -36.65 0.46
N ALA A 27 11.07 -36.89 -0.85
CA ALA A 27 9.88 -36.64 -1.64
C ALA A 27 9.38 -37.95 -2.28
N ASN A 28 8.10 -38.23 -2.15
CA ASN A 28 7.44 -39.34 -2.82
C ASN A 28 6.86 -38.84 -4.16
N LEU A 29 7.36 -39.39 -5.26
CA LEU A 29 6.96 -38.93 -6.60
C LEU A 29 5.57 -39.40 -7.03
N ASP A 30 5.04 -40.45 -6.38
CA ASP A 30 3.73 -41.03 -6.69
C ASP A 30 2.60 -40.37 -5.90
N THR A 31 2.82 -40.13 -4.60
CA THR A 31 1.82 -39.51 -3.71
C THR A 31 1.91 -38.00 -3.68
N GLY A 32 3.08 -37.46 -4.01
CA GLY A 32 3.39 -36.03 -3.94
C GLY A 32 3.75 -35.53 -2.55
N ASP A 33 3.97 -36.44 -1.59
CA ASP A 33 4.27 -36.11 -0.20
C ASP A 33 5.75 -35.74 0.00
N CYS A 34 6.01 -34.77 0.89
CA CYS A 34 7.35 -34.41 1.34
C CYS A 34 7.49 -34.64 2.84
N SER A 35 8.61 -35.23 3.26
CA SER A 35 8.93 -35.51 4.67
C SER A 35 10.40 -35.23 4.98
N TRP A 36 10.68 -34.77 6.21
CA TRP A 36 12.04 -34.63 6.73
C TRP A 36 12.61 -35.95 7.27
N GLU A 37 11.74 -36.92 7.53
CA GLU A 37 12.09 -38.26 8.02
C GLU A 37 11.61 -39.31 7.01
N LEU A 38 12.48 -40.25 6.66
CA LEU A 38 12.11 -41.33 5.75
C LEU A 38 11.13 -42.28 6.47
N PRO A 39 9.95 -42.58 5.91
CA PRO A 39 9.03 -43.54 6.51
C PRO A 39 9.66 -44.93 6.66
N ASP A 40 9.31 -45.63 7.74
CA ASP A 40 9.84 -46.96 8.04
C ASP A 40 9.60 -47.93 6.86
N GLN A 41 10.68 -48.52 6.35
CA GLN A 41 10.71 -49.49 5.23
C GLN A 41 10.50 -48.92 3.81
N ALA A 42 10.59 -47.60 3.61
CA ALA A 42 10.52 -46.99 2.27
C ALA A 42 11.76 -47.28 1.39
N ARG A 43 11.54 -47.47 0.08
CA ARG A 43 12.63 -47.61 -0.91
C ARG A 43 13.16 -46.23 -1.29
N LEU A 44 14.35 -45.90 -0.80
CA LEU A 44 15.00 -44.62 -1.02
C LEU A 44 15.93 -44.62 -2.24
N ARG A 45 15.75 -43.64 -3.13
CA ARG A 45 16.70 -43.25 -4.16
C ARG A 45 17.55 -42.07 -3.63
N PRO A 46 18.83 -42.29 -3.27
CA PRO A 46 19.68 -41.25 -2.69
C PRO A 46 20.11 -40.19 -3.72
N THR A 47 20.47 -39.00 -3.24
CA THR A 47 20.97 -37.92 -4.11
C THR A 47 22.31 -38.34 -4.75
N ASN A 48 22.48 -38.09 -6.05
CA ASN A 48 23.73 -38.35 -6.78
C ASN A 48 24.13 -37.16 -7.68
N ASP A 49 25.37 -37.17 -8.18
CA ASP A 49 25.95 -36.09 -9.00
C ASP A 49 25.26 -35.90 -10.36
N ARG A 50 24.49 -36.91 -10.76
CA ARG A 50 23.77 -36.98 -12.03
C ARG A 50 22.30 -36.56 -11.87
N GLN A 51 21.87 -36.18 -10.66
CA GLN A 51 20.50 -35.81 -10.34
C GLN A 51 20.19 -34.38 -10.82
N TRP A 52 19.12 -34.26 -11.61
CA TRP A 52 18.57 -32.98 -12.08
C TRP A 52 17.10 -32.88 -11.65
N TRP A 53 16.70 -31.73 -11.15
CA TRP A 53 15.32 -31.47 -10.78
C TRP A 53 14.62 -30.75 -11.91
N GLU A 54 13.53 -31.32 -12.44
CA GLU A 54 12.63 -30.62 -13.35
C GLU A 54 11.62 -29.81 -12.52
N LEU A 55 11.61 -28.50 -12.73
CA LEU A 55 10.83 -27.51 -12.01
C LEU A 55 10.07 -26.64 -13.01
N PHE A 56 8.91 -26.12 -12.60
CA PHE A 56 8.07 -25.23 -13.39
C PHE A 56 8.15 -23.80 -12.85
N ASP A 57 8.54 -22.87 -13.72
CA ASP A 57 8.52 -21.44 -13.42
C ASP A 57 7.14 -20.85 -13.74
N GLY A 58 6.41 -20.45 -12.70
CA GLY A 58 5.09 -19.84 -12.79
C GLY A 58 5.06 -18.48 -13.49
N ARG A 59 6.19 -17.75 -13.55
CA ARG A 59 6.34 -16.43 -14.18
C ARG A 59 6.56 -16.53 -15.68
N THR A 60 7.45 -17.42 -16.13
CA THR A 60 7.74 -17.62 -17.56
C THR A 60 6.88 -18.70 -18.22
N LYS A 61 6.08 -19.44 -17.42
CA LYS A 61 5.24 -20.57 -17.86
C LYS A 61 6.06 -21.66 -18.58
N ARG A 62 7.27 -21.95 -18.08
CA ARG A 62 8.21 -22.89 -18.68
C ARG A 62 8.85 -23.79 -17.65
N TYR A 63 9.24 -24.99 -18.08
CA TYR A 63 10.06 -25.91 -17.30
C TYR A 63 11.53 -25.48 -17.34
N TYR A 64 12.22 -25.62 -16.22
CA TYR A 64 13.67 -25.49 -16.09
C TYR A 64 14.23 -26.66 -15.30
N TYR A 65 15.53 -26.92 -15.47
CA TYR A 65 16.23 -28.04 -14.84
C TYR A 65 17.36 -27.51 -13.98
N TYR A 66 17.39 -27.94 -12.74
CA TYR A 66 18.38 -27.52 -11.75
C TYR A 66 19.21 -28.70 -11.27
N ASN A 67 20.53 -28.54 -11.19
CA ASN A 67 21.40 -29.53 -10.57
C ASN A 67 21.88 -29.00 -9.21
N ALA A 68 21.48 -29.68 -8.12
CA ALA A 68 21.80 -29.24 -6.76
C ALA A 68 23.30 -29.31 -6.42
N LYS A 69 24.08 -30.15 -7.13
CA LYS A 69 25.52 -30.31 -6.89
C LYS A 69 26.37 -29.31 -7.67
N THR A 70 26.12 -29.14 -8.96
CA THR A 70 26.84 -28.17 -9.80
C THR A 70 26.30 -26.75 -9.66
N LYS A 71 25.12 -26.60 -9.07
CA LYS A 71 24.36 -25.33 -8.96
C LYS A 71 24.02 -24.73 -10.33
N GLU A 72 24.00 -25.55 -11.38
CA GLU A 72 23.66 -25.13 -12.73
C GLU A 72 22.15 -25.13 -12.95
N THR A 73 21.67 -24.13 -13.67
CA THR A 73 20.28 -24.04 -14.13
C THR A 73 20.23 -24.00 -15.64
N VAL A 74 19.45 -24.87 -16.26
CA VAL A 74 19.28 -24.92 -17.72
C VAL A 74 17.79 -24.95 -18.10
N TRP A 75 17.46 -24.28 -19.19
CA TRP A 75 16.08 -24.21 -19.70
C TRP A 75 15.73 -25.31 -20.71
N LYS A 76 16.73 -26.11 -21.12
CA LYS A 76 16.56 -27.25 -22.02
C LYS A 76 16.79 -28.54 -21.24
N ARG A 77 15.95 -29.56 -21.47
CA ARG A 77 16.11 -30.88 -20.87
C ARG A 77 17.52 -31.40 -21.18
N PRO A 78 18.35 -31.71 -20.19
CA PRO A 78 19.66 -32.31 -20.44
C PRO A 78 19.52 -33.61 -21.23
N GLN A 79 20.14 -33.71 -22.41
CA GLN A 79 19.94 -34.82 -23.38
C GLN A 79 20.99 -35.93 -23.28
N VAL A 80 21.58 -36.17 -22.11
CA VAL A 80 22.64 -37.19 -21.96
C VAL A 80 22.06 -38.40 -21.23
N ASP A 81 22.21 -39.59 -21.81
CA ASP A 81 21.65 -40.89 -21.37
C ASP A 81 22.09 -41.36 -19.95
N GLU A 82 22.86 -40.53 -19.22
CA GLU A 82 23.33 -40.82 -17.87
C GLU A 82 22.81 -39.85 -16.79
N LYS A 83 21.85 -38.97 -17.11
CA LYS A 83 21.30 -37.98 -16.14
C LYS A 83 19.95 -38.43 -15.56
N ASP A 84 19.87 -38.49 -14.23
CA ASP A 84 18.67 -38.88 -13.47
C ASP A 84 17.78 -37.65 -13.24
N ILE A 85 16.63 -37.57 -13.92
CA ILE A 85 15.74 -36.40 -13.86
C ILE A 85 14.56 -36.67 -12.91
N ILE A 86 14.46 -35.88 -11.85
CA ILE A 86 13.41 -35.95 -10.83
C ILE A 86 12.33 -34.90 -11.15
N PRO A 87 11.08 -35.31 -11.46
CA PRO A 87 10.02 -34.42 -11.91
C PRO A 87 9.30 -33.71 -10.75
N LEU A 88 10.02 -32.85 -10.01
CA LEU A 88 9.48 -32.11 -8.87
C LEU A 88 8.38 -31.11 -9.27
N ALA A 89 8.27 -30.75 -10.56
CA ALA A 89 7.17 -29.95 -11.07
C ALA A 89 5.79 -30.55 -10.78
N LYS A 90 5.68 -31.88 -10.66
CA LYS A 90 4.43 -32.56 -10.24
C LYS A 90 3.99 -32.15 -8.83
N LEU A 91 4.94 -31.77 -7.98
CA LEU A 91 4.69 -31.38 -6.59
C LEU A 91 4.26 -29.91 -6.46
N GLN A 92 4.50 -29.07 -7.48
CA GLN A 92 4.34 -27.61 -7.37
C GLN A 92 2.90 -27.09 -7.42
N GLY A 93 1.87 -27.95 -7.41
CA GLY A 93 0.45 -27.57 -7.33
C GLY A 93 -0.07 -26.73 -8.52
N GLY A 94 -0.95 -27.29 -9.35
CA GLY A 94 -1.57 -26.55 -10.46
C GLY A 94 -0.69 -26.38 -11.70
N VAL A 95 0.38 -27.18 -11.84
CA VAL A 95 1.19 -27.29 -13.05
C VAL A 95 0.51 -28.22 -14.07
N PRO A 96 0.40 -27.85 -15.35
CA PRO A 96 -0.18 -28.73 -16.37
C PRO A 96 0.70 -29.96 -16.62
N SER A 97 0.14 -31.17 -16.43
CA SER A 97 0.80 -32.44 -16.71
C SER A 97 1.32 -32.52 -18.14
N ARG A 98 2.57 -32.92 -18.32
CA ARG A 98 3.24 -33.00 -19.63
C ARG A 98 2.88 -34.26 -20.44
N GLU A 99 1.96 -35.10 -19.95
CA GLU A 99 1.63 -36.41 -20.53
C GLU A 99 0.77 -36.35 -21.81
N SER A 100 0.26 -35.17 -22.21
CA SER A 100 -0.65 -35.03 -23.36
C SER A 100 -0.03 -34.38 -24.60
N GLU A 101 1.24 -34.66 -24.89
CA GLU A 101 1.85 -34.43 -26.21
C GLU A 101 2.34 -35.75 -26.83
N THR A 102 1.48 -36.77 -26.82
CA THR A 102 1.49 -37.81 -27.86
C THR A 102 0.18 -38.59 -27.79
N GLN A 103 -0.50 -38.69 -28.95
CA GLN A 103 -1.65 -39.53 -29.28
C GLN A 103 -3.05 -38.90 -29.28
N THR A 104 -3.63 -39.05 -30.47
CA THR A 104 -4.91 -38.60 -31.02
C THR A 104 -6.07 -39.47 -30.54
N SER A 105 -7.28 -38.88 -30.49
CA SER A 105 -8.60 -39.54 -30.63
C SER A 105 -9.06 -40.53 -29.52
N ALA A 106 -9.99 -40.09 -28.64
CA ALA A 106 -11.30 -40.73 -28.37
C ALA A 106 -12.07 -40.06 -27.20
N LEU A 107 -13.40 -40.19 -27.23
CA LEU A 107 -14.44 -39.61 -26.34
C LEU A 107 -14.37 -40.08 -24.87
N PRO A 108 -15.00 -39.37 -23.90
CA PRO A 108 -14.91 -39.71 -22.47
C PRO A 108 -16.01 -40.68 -22.01
N PRO A 109 -15.76 -41.57 -21.03
CA PRO A 109 -16.81 -42.27 -20.28
C PRO A 109 -17.07 -41.64 -18.89
N PRO A 110 -18.16 -42.04 -18.20
CA PRO A 110 -18.86 -41.18 -17.25
C PRO A 110 -18.47 -41.37 -15.77
N SER A 111 -18.91 -40.38 -15.00
CA SER A 111 -18.84 -40.24 -13.54
C SER A 111 -19.26 -41.48 -12.73
N SER A 112 -18.52 -41.80 -11.67
CA SER A 112 -19.06 -42.51 -10.50
C SER A 112 -18.23 -42.25 -9.22
N GLY A 113 -18.93 -42.18 -8.08
CA GLY A 113 -18.40 -42.61 -6.78
C GLY A 113 -17.81 -41.55 -5.85
N ARG A 114 -18.68 -40.87 -5.09
CA ARG A 114 -18.31 -40.21 -3.82
C ARG A 114 -17.98 -41.31 -2.79
N SER A 115 -16.74 -41.34 -2.29
CA SER A 115 -16.36 -42.14 -1.12
C SER A 115 -15.64 -41.25 -0.09
N THR A 116 -16.20 -41.22 1.11
CA THR A 116 -15.73 -40.50 2.29
C THR A 116 -14.55 -41.23 2.92
N ARG A 117 -13.38 -40.58 3.00
CA ARG A 117 -12.25 -40.95 3.88
C ARG A 117 -11.82 -39.72 4.69
N GLU A 118 -11.49 -39.97 5.95
CA GLU A 118 -11.12 -38.99 6.98
C GLU A 118 -9.87 -38.16 6.61
N PRO A 119 -9.71 -36.93 7.13
CA PRO A 119 -8.61 -36.05 6.72
C PRO A 119 -7.31 -36.43 7.46
N GLN A 120 -6.38 -37.09 6.77
CA GLN A 120 -4.97 -37.09 7.16
C GLN A 120 -4.31 -35.78 6.72
N ARG A 121 -3.43 -35.21 7.56
CA ARG A 121 -2.63 -34.01 7.27
C ARG A 121 -1.81 -34.21 5.98
N SER A 122 -2.25 -33.63 4.88
CA SER A 122 -1.44 -33.52 3.66
C SER A 122 -0.57 -32.26 3.70
N VAL A 123 0.73 -32.43 3.47
CA VAL A 123 1.72 -31.34 3.36
C VAL A 123 2.01 -31.13 1.89
N TYR A 124 1.65 -29.96 1.34
CA TYR A 124 1.93 -29.61 -0.05
C TYR A 124 3.16 -28.69 -0.14
N ALA A 125 4.06 -28.97 -1.09
CA ALA A 125 5.15 -28.06 -1.45
C ALA A 125 4.66 -27.01 -2.48
N GLN A 126 4.79 -25.72 -2.18
CA GLN A 126 4.52 -24.64 -3.15
C GLN A 126 5.69 -23.64 -3.16
N ASP A 127 5.91 -22.99 -4.31
CA ASP A 127 6.88 -21.91 -4.58
C ASP A 127 8.38 -22.27 -4.58
N ILE A 128 8.82 -22.99 -5.60
CA ILE A 128 10.25 -23.14 -5.93
C ILE A 128 10.64 -22.00 -6.90
N SER A 129 11.28 -20.96 -6.37
CA SER A 129 11.81 -19.83 -7.15
C SER A 129 13.25 -20.10 -7.63
N PRO A 130 13.63 -19.69 -8.86
CA PRO A 130 14.98 -19.89 -9.40
C PRO A 130 16.10 -19.16 -8.63
N GLU A 131 15.77 -18.25 -7.70
CA GLU A 131 16.77 -17.48 -6.95
C GLU A 131 16.93 -17.91 -5.48
N THR A 132 16.05 -18.77 -4.94
CA THR A 132 16.09 -19.10 -3.50
C THR A 132 15.95 -20.57 -3.13
N GLY A 133 15.29 -21.43 -3.92
CA GLY A 133 15.25 -22.88 -3.60
C GLY A 133 14.77 -23.25 -2.18
N ILE A 134 13.90 -22.46 -1.56
CA ILE A 134 13.39 -22.69 -0.20
C ILE A 134 12.13 -23.56 -0.25
N VAL A 135 12.04 -24.58 0.59
CA VAL A 135 10.81 -25.34 0.86
C VAL A 135 10.12 -24.76 2.10
N THR A 136 8.91 -24.21 1.96
CA THR A 136 8.10 -23.81 3.14
C THR A 136 6.93 -24.77 3.37
N VAL A 137 6.81 -25.27 4.61
CA VAL A 137 5.71 -26.11 5.09
C VAL A 137 4.75 -25.25 5.91
N ARG A 138 3.47 -25.16 5.51
CA ARG A 138 2.40 -24.61 6.37
C ARG A 138 1.67 -25.73 7.09
N SER A 139 1.51 -25.60 8.41
CA SER A 139 0.55 -26.40 9.20
C SER A 139 -0.65 -25.53 9.59
N SER A 140 -1.86 -26.07 9.48
CA SER A 140 -3.10 -25.41 9.90
C SER A 140 -3.33 -25.53 11.42
N PRO A 141 -4.04 -24.56 12.06
CA PRO A 141 -4.16 -24.45 13.52
C PRO A 141 -5.13 -25.48 14.11
N VAL A 142 -4.84 -25.93 15.34
CA VAL A 142 -5.63 -26.91 16.12
C VAL A 142 -6.74 -26.19 16.92
N PRO A 143 -7.99 -26.70 17.01
CA PRO A 143 -9.00 -26.21 17.93
C PRO A 143 -8.76 -26.73 19.36
N ALA A 144 -8.97 -25.88 20.35
CA ALA A 144 -8.83 -26.19 21.78
C ALA A 144 -9.92 -27.14 22.29
N ASP A 145 -9.58 -28.00 23.25
CA ASP A 145 -10.51 -28.56 24.23
C ASP A 145 -9.75 -29.13 25.47
N PRO A 146 -10.40 -29.40 26.62
CA PRO A 146 -10.11 -28.69 27.86
C PRO A 146 -9.80 -29.61 29.06
N MET A 147 -8.86 -29.19 29.91
CA MET A 147 -8.75 -29.69 31.29
C MET A 147 -7.92 -28.70 32.12
N SER A 148 -8.57 -27.67 32.62
CA SER A 148 -8.29 -27.11 33.95
C SER A 148 -9.56 -26.41 34.46
N ALA A 149 -9.99 -26.84 35.64
CA ALA A 149 -11.33 -26.81 36.18
C ALA A 149 -11.97 -25.41 36.44
N SER A 150 -13.31 -25.38 36.25
CA SER A 150 -14.36 -24.76 37.08
C SER A 150 -13.97 -23.53 37.93
N PHE A 151 -14.52 -22.33 37.70
CA PHE A 151 -15.95 -21.95 37.76
C PHE A 151 -16.73 -22.62 38.90
N LYS A 152 -16.69 -22.02 40.09
CA LYS A 152 -17.85 -21.33 40.72
C LYS A 152 -17.59 -21.12 42.22
N ALA A 153 -17.29 -19.89 42.58
CA ALA A 153 -17.85 -19.28 43.78
C ALA A 153 -18.27 -17.87 43.40
N MET A 154 -19.58 -17.65 43.39
CA MET A 154 -20.20 -16.34 43.38
C MET A 154 -19.85 -15.61 44.68
N SER A 155 -19.78 -14.28 44.64
CA SER A 155 -20.75 -13.40 45.31
C SER A 155 -20.12 -12.14 45.94
N LEU A 156 -20.69 -11.01 45.52
CA LEU A 156 -20.92 -9.76 46.26
C LEU A 156 -19.74 -8.87 46.72
N ASP A 157 -19.83 -7.66 46.16
CA ASP A 157 -19.80 -6.34 46.80
C ASP A 157 -18.58 -5.41 46.64
N ARG A 158 -18.88 -4.28 45.96
CA ARG A 158 -18.63 -2.88 46.33
C ARG A 158 -17.39 -2.58 47.19
N ARG A 159 -16.41 -1.86 46.60
CA ARG A 159 -16.03 -0.45 46.90
C ARG A 159 -14.59 -0.15 46.48
N LEU A 160 -14.40 1.08 45.98
CA LEU A 160 -13.14 1.77 45.60
C LEU A 160 -12.55 1.19 44.30
N GLU A 161 -12.58 1.86 43.16
CA GLU A 161 -12.07 3.21 42.93
C GLU A 161 -13.04 4.07 42.11
N ALA A 162 -13.48 5.16 42.72
CA ALA A 162 -13.90 6.36 42.02
C ALA A 162 -12.68 7.29 41.99
N SER A 163 -12.21 7.65 40.79
CA SER A 163 -11.57 8.93 40.47
C SER A 163 -11.07 8.88 39.03
N MET A 164 -11.56 9.80 38.18
CA MET A 164 -11.05 10.13 36.83
C MET A 164 -11.60 9.36 35.62
N LEU A 165 -12.93 9.26 35.48
CA LEU A 165 -13.58 9.28 34.16
C LEU A 165 -14.86 10.13 34.28
N GLY A 166 -14.80 11.35 33.74
CA GLY A 166 -15.95 12.19 33.44
C GLY A 166 -16.22 12.15 31.95
N ASP A 167 -17.47 11.91 31.59
CA ASP A 167 -18.04 11.76 30.25
C ASP A 167 -17.55 12.77 29.20
N ALA A 168 -17.32 12.26 27.99
CA ALA A 168 -17.30 13.05 26.76
C ALA A 168 -18.30 12.46 25.76
N HIS A 169 -19.59 12.67 26.04
CA HIS A 169 -20.63 12.71 25.03
C HIS A 169 -21.28 14.09 25.09
N ASP A 170 -21.53 14.65 23.90
CA ASP A 170 -22.31 15.84 23.59
C ASP A 170 -21.68 17.21 23.90
N PHE A 171 -21.25 17.94 22.85
CA PHE A 171 -21.34 19.40 22.80
C PHE A 171 -21.38 19.92 21.35
N PHE A 172 -22.60 20.10 20.84
CA PHE A 172 -22.94 21.17 19.89
C PHE A 172 -23.27 22.43 20.71
N PRO A 173 -22.75 23.63 20.41
CA PRO A 173 -23.24 24.84 21.06
C PRO A 173 -24.35 25.49 20.22
N SER A 174 -25.55 25.52 20.79
CA SER A 174 -26.60 26.49 20.45
C SER A 174 -26.38 27.76 21.25
N HIS A 175 -26.50 28.92 20.61
CA HIS A 175 -26.59 30.20 21.31
C HIS A 175 -27.78 31.02 20.77
N SER A 176 -28.54 31.56 21.71
CA SER A 176 -29.56 32.60 21.55
C SER A 176 -29.44 33.53 22.79
N PRO A 177 -29.99 34.75 22.78
CA PRO A 177 -29.20 35.97 22.90
C PRO A 177 -29.38 36.68 24.26
N ILE A 178 -28.49 37.62 24.57
CA ILE A 178 -28.66 38.57 25.69
C ILE A 178 -28.41 39.99 25.16
N GLU A 179 -29.41 40.84 25.35
CA GLU A 179 -29.41 42.29 25.17
C GLU A 179 -28.57 43.02 26.25
N GLN A 180 -27.98 44.18 25.92
CA GLN A 180 -28.41 45.49 26.46
C GLN A 180 -27.39 46.63 26.21
N SER A 181 -27.94 47.75 25.70
CA SER A 181 -27.56 49.18 25.83
C SER A 181 -26.15 49.59 25.39
N TYR A 182 -25.89 50.78 24.80
CA TYR A 182 -26.15 52.13 25.34
C TYR A 182 -26.28 53.20 24.22
N ASP A 183 -26.71 54.37 24.67
CA ASP A 183 -27.29 55.54 24.01
C ASP A 183 -26.49 56.34 22.96
N THR A 184 -27.31 57.08 22.19
CA THR A 184 -27.04 58.14 21.20
C THR A 184 -26.31 59.40 21.74
N PRO A 185 -25.88 60.31 20.83
CA PRO A 185 -26.62 61.58 20.75
C PRO A 185 -26.84 62.19 19.33
N SER A 186 -27.92 62.95 19.27
CA SER A 186 -28.52 63.91 18.31
C SER A 186 -27.56 65.01 17.80
N THR A 187 -27.74 65.87 16.77
CA THR A 187 -28.89 66.45 16.00
C THR A 187 -28.31 67.33 14.85
N ILE A 188 -29.03 67.56 13.72
CA ILE A 188 -29.28 68.89 13.05
C ILE A 188 -29.71 68.78 11.54
N SER A 189 -30.94 69.28 11.30
CA SER A 189 -31.53 70.05 10.17
C SER A 189 -31.56 69.60 8.69
N ARG A 190 -32.75 69.11 8.28
CA ARG A 190 -33.80 69.76 7.43
C ARG A 190 -33.39 70.47 6.10
N ASN A 191 -33.80 69.90 4.95
CA ASN A 191 -34.60 70.60 3.92
C ASN A 191 -35.11 69.71 2.74
N ARG A 192 -36.43 69.82 2.49
CA ARG A 192 -37.23 69.79 1.24
C ARG A 192 -37.21 68.60 0.24
N PHE A 193 -38.42 68.04 0.07
CA PHE A 193 -38.99 67.16 -0.98
C PHE A 193 -39.13 67.86 -2.36
N PRO A 194 -39.26 67.16 -3.52
CA PRO A 194 -40.35 66.20 -3.79
C PRO A 194 -40.03 64.90 -4.54
N ASN A 195 -40.99 63.98 -4.43
CA ASN A 195 -41.14 62.70 -5.12
C ASN A 195 -40.58 62.67 -6.54
N ASP A 196 -39.72 61.69 -6.80
CA ASP A 196 -39.91 60.86 -7.98
C ASP A 196 -39.56 59.40 -7.67
N SER A 197 -40.36 58.54 -8.28
CA SER A 197 -40.35 57.10 -8.23
C SER A 197 -39.03 56.48 -8.73
N SER A 198 -38.78 55.24 -8.28
CA SER A 198 -37.69 54.33 -8.64
C SER A 198 -36.37 54.46 -7.86
N SER A 199 -36.08 53.46 -7.03
CA SER A 199 -34.71 53.04 -6.75
C SER A 199 -34.62 51.50 -6.63
N PRO A 200 -33.49 50.91 -7.06
CA PRO A 200 -33.38 49.50 -7.38
C PRO A 200 -32.86 48.69 -6.19
N THR A 201 -33.41 47.50 -6.00
CA THR A 201 -32.81 46.45 -5.16
C THR A 201 -31.49 46.02 -5.77
N ARG A 202 -30.38 46.33 -5.08
CA ARG A 202 -29.04 45.88 -5.45
C ARG A 202 -28.87 44.40 -5.04
N SER A 203 -29.38 43.53 -5.90
CA SER A 203 -29.03 42.12 -5.94
C SER A 203 -27.53 41.96 -6.21
N VAL A 204 -26.86 41.16 -5.39
CA VAL A 204 -25.50 40.69 -5.64
C VAL A 204 -25.53 39.88 -6.93
N GLU A 205 -24.98 40.47 -8.01
CA GLU A 205 -24.81 39.82 -9.31
C GLU A 205 -23.98 38.55 -9.17
N ARG A 206 -24.65 37.40 -9.21
CA ARG A 206 -24.04 36.18 -9.73
C ARG A 206 -23.71 36.47 -11.19
N ARG A 207 -22.42 36.61 -11.52
CA ARG A 207 -21.95 36.68 -12.90
C ARG A 207 -22.52 35.48 -13.67
N SER A 208 -23.46 35.77 -14.55
CA SER A 208 -24.02 34.86 -15.54
C SER A 208 -22.95 34.55 -16.56
N ILE A 209 -22.35 33.36 -16.45
CA ILE A 209 -21.59 32.76 -17.53
C ILE A 209 -22.58 31.85 -18.27
N GLU A 210 -23.07 32.36 -19.40
CA GLU A 210 -23.63 31.54 -20.47
C GLU A 210 -22.44 30.86 -21.17
N GLU A 211 -22.15 29.63 -20.79
CA GLU A 211 -21.36 28.69 -21.59
C GLU A 211 -22.28 27.54 -22.01
N GLU A 212 -22.15 27.16 -23.27
CA GLU A 212 -23.05 26.31 -24.05
C GLU A 212 -23.46 24.98 -23.38
N GLY A 213 -24.75 24.64 -23.43
CA GLY A 213 -25.19 23.25 -23.48
C GLY A 213 -25.25 22.43 -22.18
N GLY A 214 -25.96 22.91 -21.15
CA GLY A 214 -26.75 22.09 -20.21
C GLY A 214 -26.23 20.71 -19.75
N GLU A 215 -25.21 20.68 -18.89
CA GLU A 215 -24.82 19.46 -18.15
C GLU A 215 -24.85 19.71 -16.64
N SER A 216 -26.06 19.73 -16.10
CA SER A 216 -26.33 19.70 -14.66
C SER A 216 -26.64 18.28 -14.19
N TRP A 217 -26.79 18.12 -12.88
CA TRP A 217 -27.39 16.92 -12.28
C TRP A 217 -28.59 16.44 -13.11
N SER A 218 -28.57 15.17 -13.49
CA SER A 218 -29.60 14.54 -14.32
C SER A 218 -30.06 13.24 -13.68
N LYS A 219 -31.35 12.94 -13.87
CA LYS A 219 -31.92 11.63 -13.51
C LYS A 219 -31.64 10.57 -14.58
N ASP A 220 -31.51 10.98 -15.84
CA ASP A 220 -31.35 10.09 -16.98
C ASP A 220 -29.90 10.01 -17.43
N ALA A 221 -29.48 8.78 -17.81
CA ALA A 221 -28.16 8.52 -18.35
C ALA A 221 -27.96 9.26 -19.68
N PRO A 222 -26.75 9.76 -19.96
CA PRO A 222 -26.47 10.37 -21.25
C PRO A 222 -26.60 9.33 -22.37
N LYS A 223 -27.12 9.77 -23.52
CA LYS A 223 -27.32 8.91 -24.70
C LYS A 223 -26.00 8.48 -25.34
N GLN A 224 -24.93 9.23 -25.10
CA GLN A 224 -23.59 8.97 -25.60
C GLN A 224 -22.57 9.19 -24.47
N PRO A 225 -21.39 8.52 -24.52
CA PRO A 225 -20.29 8.79 -23.60
C PRO A 225 -19.83 10.25 -23.67
N LEU A 226 -19.42 10.80 -22.52
CA LEU A 226 -18.92 12.18 -22.40
C LEU A 226 -17.43 12.29 -22.77
N SER A 227 -16.66 11.24 -22.52
CA SER A 227 -15.21 11.19 -22.77
C SER A 227 -14.87 10.97 -24.24
N ASP A 228 -15.44 9.92 -24.85
CA ASP A 228 -15.30 9.58 -26.27
C ASP A 228 -16.62 9.09 -26.89
N PRO A 229 -17.35 9.97 -27.60
CA PRO A 229 -18.61 9.62 -28.28
C PRO A 229 -18.46 8.58 -29.39
N SER A 230 -17.25 8.29 -29.86
CA SER A 230 -17.01 7.30 -30.91
C SER A 230 -16.89 5.87 -30.37
N SER A 231 -16.51 5.71 -29.09
CA SER A 231 -16.25 4.42 -28.45
C SER A 231 -17.49 3.53 -28.39
N LYS A 232 -17.46 2.41 -29.11
CA LYS A 232 -18.53 1.40 -29.10
C LYS A 232 -18.64 0.68 -27.76
N THR A 233 -17.53 0.53 -27.04
CA THR A 233 -17.47 -0.12 -25.73
C THR A 233 -18.13 0.76 -24.68
N LEU A 234 -17.72 2.03 -24.59
CA LEU A 234 -18.32 2.99 -23.65
C LEU A 234 -19.80 3.19 -23.91
N LYS A 235 -20.27 3.16 -25.17
CA LYS A 235 -21.71 3.22 -25.48
C LYS A 235 -22.53 2.11 -24.81
N LYS A 236 -21.95 0.92 -24.63
CA LYS A 236 -22.62 -0.21 -23.96
C LYS A 236 -22.53 -0.09 -22.44
N GLU A 237 -21.45 0.51 -21.92
CA GLU A 237 -21.15 0.56 -20.49
C GLU A 237 -21.68 1.83 -19.80
N VAL A 238 -21.77 2.97 -20.49
CA VAL A 238 -22.10 4.29 -19.92
C VAL A 238 -23.41 4.29 -19.14
N GLY A 239 -24.45 3.64 -19.67
CA GLY A 239 -25.74 3.55 -18.99
C GLY A 239 -25.67 2.71 -17.70
N THR A 240 -24.81 1.69 -17.68
CA THR A 240 -24.57 0.86 -16.50
C THR A 240 -23.72 1.62 -15.49
N LEU A 241 -22.63 2.26 -15.93
CA LEU A 241 -21.74 3.06 -15.08
C LEU A 241 -22.49 4.21 -14.41
N PHE A 242 -23.28 4.98 -15.17
CA PHE A 242 -24.11 6.06 -14.64
C PHE A 242 -25.11 5.58 -13.58
N LYS A 243 -25.73 4.42 -13.80
CA LYS A 243 -26.64 3.80 -12.83
C LYS A 243 -25.92 3.41 -11.53
N HIS A 244 -24.67 2.93 -11.60
CA HIS A 244 -23.87 2.63 -10.41
C HIS A 244 -23.53 3.92 -9.65
N ILE A 245 -23.13 4.99 -10.36
CA ILE A 245 -22.84 6.30 -9.78
C ILE A 245 -24.07 6.87 -9.06
N GLN A 246 -25.23 6.92 -9.72
CA GLN A 246 -26.46 7.39 -9.07
C GLN A 246 -26.89 6.53 -7.88
N SER A 247 -26.65 5.23 -7.95
CA SER A 247 -26.96 4.31 -6.84
C SER A 247 -26.04 4.58 -5.64
N TYR A 248 -24.76 4.86 -5.89
CA TYR A 248 -23.81 5.27 -4.85
C TYR A 248 -24.21 6.61 -4.23
N MET A 249 -24.57 7.60 -5.07
CA MET A 249 -24.98 8.95 -4.63
C MET A 249 -26.35 8.96 -3.92
N GLY A 250 -27.07 7.84 -3.87
CA GLY A 250 -28.39 7.75 -3.25
C GLY A 250 -29.54 8.33 -4.10
N ASP A 251 -29.25 8.75 -5.34
CA ASP A 251 -30.26 9.25 -6.28
C ASP A 251 -31.09 8.15 -6.92
N ARG A 252 -30.61 6.89 -6.82
CA ARG A 252 -31.29 5.70 -7.33
C ARG A 252 -31.37 4.63 -6.24
N LYS A 253 -32.57 4.08 -6.03
CA LYS A 253 -32.76 2.96 -5.10
C LYS A 253 -31.94 1.75 -5.55
N THR A 254 -31.19 1.17 -4.62
CA THR A 254 -30.35 0.00 -4.85
C THR A 254 -30.36 -0.90 -3.61
N LYS A 255 -30.15 -2.20 -3.80
CA LYS A 255 -29.90 -3.16 -2.71
C LYS A 255 -28.40 -3.40 -2.48
N ASN A 256 -27.54 -2.88 -3.38
CA ASN A 256 -26.11 -3.11 -3.33
C ASN A 256 -25.46 -2.24 -2.24
N ASN A 257 -24.45 -2.79 -1.58
CA ASN A 257 -23.63 -2.04 -0.63
C ASN A 257 -22.88 -0.90 -1.38
N PRO A 258 -22.89 0.34 -0.87
CA PRO A 258 -22.09 1.45 -1.42
C PRO A 258 -20.62 1.09 -1.68
N ASP A 259 -19.98 0.35 -0.78
CA ASP A 259 -18.57 -0.04 -0.93
C ASP A 259 -18.36 -0.97 -2.12
N GLN A 260 -19.31 -1.88 -2.35
CA GLN A 260 -19.27 -2.77 -3.50
C GLN A 260 -19.52 -2.01 -4.81
N LEU A 261 -20.38 -0.99 -4.80
CA LEU A 261 -20.61 -0.12 -5.95
C LEU A 261 -19.35 0.68 -6.29
N ALA A 262 -18.70 1.30 -5.29
CA ALA A 262 -17.44 2.00 -5.48
C ALA A 262 -16.34 1.07 -6.00
N LEU A 263 -16.22 -0.13 -5.43
CA LEU A 263 -15.26 -1.13 -5.89
C LEU A 263 -15.46 -1.48 -7.36
N THR A 264 -16.68 -1.80 -7.78
CA THR A 264 -16.98 -2.13 -9.18
C THR A 264 -16.68 -0.97 -10.13
N ILE A 265 -16.95 0.28 -9.74
CA ILE A 265 -16.59 1.46 -10.52
C ILE A 265 -15.06 1.58 -10.65
N CYS A 266 -14.33 1.42 -9.54
CA CYS A 266 -12.88 1.50 -9.50
C CYS A 266 -12.20 0.36 -10.27
N GLU A 267 -12.71 -0.87 -10.22
CA GLU A 267 -12.22 -2.00 -11.02
C GLU A 267 -12.33 -1.71 -12.51
N GLY A 268 -13.47 -1.17 -12.96
CA GLY A 268 -13.64 -0.73 -14.35
C GLY A 268 -12.68 0.40 -14.73
N ALA A 269 -12.52 1.40 -13.87
CA ALA A 269 -11.65 2.54 -14.09
C ALA A 269 -10.16 2.15 -14.15
N VAL A 270 -9.70 1.23 -13.30
CA VAL A 270 -8.31 0.72 -13.33
C VAL A 270 -8.09 -0.18 -14.55
N ALA A 271 -9.10 -0.95 -14.97
CA ALA A 271 -8.98 -1.81 -16.15
C ALA A 271 -8.84 -1.03 -17.46
N ARG A 272 -9.50 0.14 -17.58
CA ARG A 272 -9.49 0.96 -18.79
C ARG A 272 -9.47 2.45 -18.45
N VAL A 273 -8.46 3.17 -18.95
CA VAL A 273 -8.37 4.64 -18.80
C VAL A 273 -9.60 5.35 -19.38
N GLU A 274 -10.16 4.85 -20.49
CA GLU A 274 -11.42 5.35 -21.07
C GLU A 274 -12.59 5.29 -20.07
N THR A 275 -12.67 4.23 -19.26
CA THR A 275 -13.71 4.04 -18.25
C THR A 275 -13.45 4.95 -17.04
N ALA A 276 -12.19 5.18 -16.67
CA ALA A 276 -11.82 6.15 -15.64
C ALA A 276 -12.21 7.58 -16.04
N ASP A 277 -11.92 7.95 -17.29
CA ASP A 277 -12.29 9.24 -17.88
C ASP A 277 -13.80 9.44 -17.85
N GLU A 278 -14.56 8.46 -18.36
CA GLU A 278 -16.02 8.50 -18.36
C GLU A 278 -16.58 8.59 -16.93
N ALA A 279 -16.07 7.79 -15.98
CA ALA A 279 -16.51 7.82 -14.60
C ALA A 279 -16.31 9.21 -13.97
N CYS A 280 -15.13 9.83 -14.15
CA CYS A 280 -14.83 11.15 -13.62
C CYS A 280 -15.77 12.22 -14.19
N LEU A 281 -16.00 12.21 -15.52
CA LEU A 281 -16.87 13.18 -16.18
C LEU A 281 -18.35 13.01 -15.79
N LEU A 282 -18.83 11.77 -15.68
CA LEU A 282 -20.19 11.50 -15.21
C LEU A 282 -20.40 11.95 -13.76
N ILE A 283 -19.41 11.76 -12.89
CA ILE A 283 -19.49 12.24 -11.50
C ILE A 283 -19.49 13.78 -11.47
N ILE A 284 -18.59 14.44 -12.21
CA ILE A 284 -18.54 15.92 -12.31
C ILE A 284 -19.88 16.48 -12.80
N ARG A 285 -20.50 15.84 -13.80
CA ARG A 285 -21.83 16.21 -14.28
C ARG A 285 -22.88 16.11 -13.17
N GLN A 286 -22.86 15.04 -12.37
CA GLN A 286 -23.79 14.86 -11.26
C GLN A 286 -23.50 15.78 -10.05
N LEU A 287 -22.30 16.34 -9.95
CA LEU A 287 -21.96 17.36 -8.95
C LEU A 287 -22.38 18.76 -9.38
N THR A 288 -22.43 19.02 -10.69
CA THR A 288 -22.72 20.35 -11.23
C THR A 288 -24.16 20.77 -10.98
N ARG A 289 -24.35 21.87 -10.23
CA ARG A 289 -25.66 22.41 -9.82
C ARG A 289 -26.54 21.39 -9.07
N ASN A 290 -25.92 20.51 -8.28
CA ASN A 290 -26.66 19.55 -7.46
C ASN A 290 -27.06 20.16 -6.11
N GLU A 291 -28.37 20.37 -5.93
CA GLU A 291 -28.94 20.95 -4.70
C GLU A 291 -29.14 19.91 -3.58
N ARG A 292 -28.99 18.62 -3.88
CA ARG A 292 -29.20 17.55 -2.91
C ARG A 292 -27.93 17.33 -2.11
N VAL A 293 -27.92 17.86 -0.88
CA VAL A 293 -26.80 17.81 0.08
C VAL A 293 -26.17 16.41 0.21
N GLU A 294 -26.99 15.37 0.39
CA GLU A 294 -26.50 13.99 0.56
C GLU A 294 -25.90 13.40 -0.73
N SER A 295 -26.52 13.68 -1.88
CA SER A 295 -26.02 13.26 -3.19
C SER A 295 -24.72 13.99 -3.53
N LEU A 296 -24.65 15.29 -3.25
CA LEU A 296 -23.44 16.10 -3.42
C LEU A 296 -22.28 15.55 -2.58
N ARG A 297 -22.50 15.28 -1.28
CA ARG A 297 -21.50 14.68 -0.40
C ARG A 297 -20.97 13.35 -0.95
N LYS A 298 -21.86 12.44 -1.32
CA LYS A 298 -21.50 11.11 -1.84
C LYS A 298 -20.84 11.17 -3.21
N GLY A 299 -21.21 12.13 -4.06
CA GLY A 299 -20.57 12.35 -5.36
C GLY A 299 -19.13 12.79 -5.22
N TRP A 300 -18.86 13.73 -4.30
CA TRP A 300 -17.50 14.20 -4.02
C TRP A 300 -16.64 13.12 -3.37
N GLU A 301 -17.22 12.35 -2.44
CA GLU A 301 -16.57 11.18 -1.86
C GLU A 301 -16.20 10.16 -2.94
N LEU A 302 -17.13 9.82 -3.83
CA LEU A 302 -16.88 8.88 -4.92
C LEU A 302 -15.80 9.38 -5.89
N LEU A 303 -15.82 10.67 -6.24
CA LEU A 303 -14.78 11.28 -7.09
C LEU A 303 -13.39 11.13 -6.45
N ALA A 304 -13.29 11.41 -5.14
CA ALA A 304 -12.04 11.27 -4.39
C ALA A 304 -11.55 9.81 -4.35
N ILE A 305 -12.46 8.84 -4.17
CA ILE A 305 -12.12 7.41 -4.17
C ILE A 305 -11.64 6.97 -5.56
N VAL A 306 -12.38 7.31 -6.63
CA VAL A 306 -12.02 6.95 -8.01
C VAL A 306 -10.65 7.52 -8.37
N VAL A 307 -10.44 8.81 -8.09
CA VAL A 307 -9.16 9.48 -8.34
C VAL A 307 -8.04 8.98 -7.43
N ALA A 308 -8.33 8.38 -6.27
CA ALA A 308 -7.31 7.76 -5.42
C ALA A 308 -6.82 6.42 -6.01
N LEU A 309 -7.71 5.63 -6.60
CA LEU A 309 -7.42 4.26 -7.07
C LEU A 309 -7.11 4.17 -8.57
N ALA A 310 -7.65 5.07 -9.40
CA ALA A 310 -7.46 5.12 -10.84
C ALA A 310 -6.97 6.50 -11.29
N LEU A 311 -6.11 6.53 -12.32
CA LEU A 311 -5.65 7.78 -12.94
C LEU A 311 -6.38 8.00 -14.27
N PRO A 312 -7.15 9.09 -14.43
CA PRO A 312 -7.70 9.46 -15.72
C PRO A 312 -6.60 9.92 -16.70
N SER A 313 -6.92 10.03 -17.98
CA SER A 313 -6.03 10.59 -18.99
C SER A 313 -5.63 12.03 -18.64
N LYS A 314 -4.47 12.50 -19.12
CA LYS A 314 -3.98 13.86 -18.84
C LYS A 314 -5.02 14.95 -19.17
N LYS A 315 -5.81 14.74 -20.22
CA LYS A 315 -6.88 15.66 -20.64
C LYS A 315 -7.99 15.74 -19.59
N VAL A 316 -8.53 14.59 -19.16
CA VAL A 316 -9.61 14.56 -18.16
C VAL A 316 -9.08 14.91 -16.77
N ALA A 317 -7.86 14.51 -16.42
CA ALA A 317 -7.20 14.93 -15.18
C ALA A 317 -7.15 16.46 -15.05
N ALA A 318 -6.78 17.18 -16.12
CA ALA A 318 -6.77 18.65 -16.12
C ALA A 318 -8.18 19.25 -15.94
N GLN A 319 -9.22 18.63 -16.51
CA GLN A 319 -10.60 19.05 -16.31
C GLN A 319 -11.07 18.80 -14.88
N VAL A 320 -10.76 17.64 -14.29
CA VAL A 320 -11.08 17.30 -12.90
C VAL A 320 -10.34 18.23 -11.94
N GLN A 321 -9.07 18.54 -12.21
CA GLN A 321 -8.29 19.50 -11.42
C GLN A 321 -8.93 20.88 -11.46
N SER A 322 -9.23 21.41 -12.65
CA SER A 322 -9.89 22.71 -12.82
C SER A 322 -11.26 22.75 -12.13
N PHE A 323 -11.99 21.63 -12.15
CA PHE A 323 -13.25 21.50 -11.43
C PHE A 323 -13.03 21.55 -9.92
N ALA A 324 -12.08 20.78 -9.38
CA ALA A 324 -11.76 20.74 -7.96
C ALA A 324 -11.28 22.12 -7.44
N ASP A 325 -10.44 22.82 -8.19
CA ASP A 325 -9.91 24.13 -7.78
C ASP A 325 -11.02 25.16 -7.52
N ARG A 326 -12.10 25.13 -8.32
CA ARG A 326 -13.27 26.01 -8.14
C ARG A 326 -14.02 25.82 -6.82
N TYR A 327 -13.83 24.66 -6.17
CA TYR A 327 -14.50 24.34 -4.90
C TYR A 327 -13.50 24.14 -3.76
N SER A 328 -12.22 24.47 -3.96
CA SER A 328 -11.15 24.22 -2.97
C SER A 328 -11.18 25.16 -1.76
N GLU A 329 -11.90 26.28 -1.86
CA GLU A 329 -12.04 27.26 -0.78
C GLU A 329 -13.19 26.91 0.17
N LYS A 330 -12.95 27.04 1.49
CA LYS A 330 -13.96 26.75 2.53
C LYS A 330 -15.23 27.60 2.43
N ASN A 331 -15.16 28.78 1.82
CA ASN A 331 -16.32 29.66 1.60
C ASN A 331 -17.32 29.07 0.58
N SER A 332 -16.90 28.05 -0.18
CA SER A 332 -17.69 27.39 -1.22
C SER A 332 -18.44 26.18 -0.67
N ASP A 333 -18.30 25.87 0.62
CA ASP A 333 -18.95 24.75 1.28
C ASP A 333 -20.44 25.03 1.52
N PRO A 334 -21.34 24.20 0.98
CA PRO A 334 -22.72 24.20 1.40
C PRO A 334 -22.84 23.80 2.88
N PRO A 335 -23.88 24.27 3.60
CA PRO A 335 -24.11 23.88 4.99
C PRO A 335 -24.12 22.37 5.16
N GLY A 336 -23.20 21.86 6.00
CA GLY A 336 -23.11 20.43 6.31
C GLY A 336 -22.39 19.57 5.27
N VAL A 337 -21.74 20.13 4.24
CA VAL A 337 -20.89 19.34 3.30
C VAL A 337 -19.52 20.01 3.15
N PRO A 338 -18.43 19.37 3.61
CA PRO A 338 -17.08 19.92 3.51
C PRO A 338 -16.52 19.72 2.09
N VAL A 339 -17.17 20.31 1.09
CA VAL A 339 -16.81 20.19 -0.33
C VAL A 339 -15.35 20.56 -0.55
N SER A 340 -14.84 21.59 0.11
CA SER A 340 -13.47 22.05 0.01
C SER A 340 -12.45 21.00 0.43
N SER A 341 -12.78 20.19 1.44
CA SER A 341 -11.93 19.07 1.87
C SER A 341 -11.85 17.98 0.80
N PHE A 342 -13.01 17.61 0.22
CA PHE A 342 -13.04 16.65 -0.88
C PHE A 342 -12.28 17.16 -2.11
N ALA A 343 -12.53 18.42 -2.50
CA ALA A 343 -11.93 19.05 -3.66
C ALA A 343 -10.41 19.18 -3.52
N CYS A 344 -9.92 19.64 -2.35
CA CYS A 344 -8.49 19.65 -2.04
C CYS A 344 -7.87 18.25 -2.17
N GLN A 345 -8.55 17.22 -1.67
CA GLN A 345 -8.06 15.85 -1.75
C GLN A 345 -8.01 15.33 -3.19
N VAL A 346 -9.04 15.59 -4.00
CA VAL A 346 -9.07 15.23 -5.42
C VAL A 346 -7.87 15.84 -6.14
N GLY A 347 -7.63 17.14 -5.96
CA GLY A 347 -6.49 17.83 -6.57
C GLY A 347 -5.14 17.24 -6.15
N ARG A 348 -4.94 16.97 -4.85
CA ARG A 348 -3.72 16.32 -4.35
C ARG A 348 -3.49 14.95 -4.98
N LYS A 349 -4.53 14.11 -5.06
CA LYS A 349 -4.42 12.75 -5.58
C LYS A 349 -4.22 12.71 -7.10
N LEU A 350 -4.65 13.71 -7.87
CA LEU A 350 -4.36 13.80 -9.30
C LEU A 350 -2.88 14.08 -9.58
N ASN A 351 -2.25 14.90 -8.75
CA ASN A 351 -0.83 15.29 -8.91
C ASN A 351 0.15 14.24 -8.37
N LYS A 352 -0.33 13.19 -7.70
CA LYS A 352 0.50 12.15 -7.12
C LYS A 352 1.03 11.20 -8.21
N THR A 353 2.36 11.00 -8.24
CA THR A 353 3.07 10.17 -9.22
C THR A 353 3.31 8.73 -8.77
N THR A 354 2.96 8.39 -7.52
CA THR A 354 3.18 7.06 -6.95
C THR A 354 2.21 6.03 -7.52
N ALA A 355 2.64 4.76 -7.58
CA ALA A 355 1.76 3.64 -7.89
C ALA A 355 0.50 3.65 -7.02
N ARG A 356 -0.66 3.41 -7.64
CA ARG A 356 -1.95 3.36 -6.95
C ARG A 356 -2.24 1.93 -6.47
N PRO A 357 -2.88 1.76 -5.30
CA PRO A 357 -3.22 0.43 -4.81
C PRO A 357 -4.27 -0.22 -5.70
N ARG A 358 -4.24 -1.55 -5.78
CA ARG A 358 -5.25 -2.31 -6.51
C ARG A 358 -6.63 -2.11 -5.87
N PRO A 359 -7.72 -1.98 -6.66
CA PRO A 359 -9.06 -1.91 -6.11
C PRO A 359 -9.41 -3.15 -5.28
N SER A 360 -9.89 -2.91 -4.06
CA SER A 360 -10.42 -3.88 -3.11
C SER A 360 -11.36 -3.15 -2.15
N LEU A 361 -12.19 -3.88 -1.39
CA LEU A 361 -13.03 -3.25 -0.37
C LEU A 361 -12.18 -2.49 0.67
N ALA A 362 -11.01 -3.02 1.03
CA ALA A 362 -10.08 -2.38 1.95
C ALA A 362 -9.53 -1.06 1.39
N SER A 363 -9.07 -1.04 0.13
CA SER A 363 -8.51 0.17 -0.48
C SER A 363 -9.57 1.23 -0.78
N VAL A 364 -10.83 0.84 -1.02
CA VAL A 364 -11.97 1.78 -1.10
C VAL A 364 -12.24 2.42 0.26
N HIS A 365 -12.28 1.62 1.33
CA HIS A 365 -12.48 2.13 2.68
C HIS A 365 -11.34 3.06 3.11
N GLU A 366 -10.09 2.66 2.86
CA GLU A 366 -8.90 3.47 3.11
C GLU A 366 -8.92 4.79 2.34
N ALA A 367 -9.26 4.75 1.04
CA ALA A 367 -9.40 5.95 0.22
C ALA A 367 -10.44 6.92 0.80
N ARG A 368 -11.56 6.40 1.33
CA ARG A 368 -12.60 7.20 2.00
C ARG A 368 -12.09 7.85 3.28
N VAL A 369 -11.42 7.09 4.16
CA VAL A 369 -10.86 7.61 5.42
C VAL A 369 -9.84 8.72 5.13
N HIS A 370 -9.00 8.52 4.12
CA HIS A 370 -7.93 9.44 3.73
C HIS A 370 -8.40 10.77 3.15
N ILE A 371 -9.70 10.94 2.89
CA ILE A 371 -10.28 12.23 2.52
C ILE A 371 -10.13 13.25 3.65
N PHE A 372 -10.37 12.80 4.89
CA PHE A 372 -10.36 13.66 6.08
C PHE A 372 -9.16 13.40 6.99
N HIS A 373 -8.53 12.24 6.85
CA HIS A 373 -7.37 11.83 7.63
C HIS A 373 -6.25 11.41 6.66
N PRO A 374 -5.56 12.36 6.00
CA PRO A 374 -4.53 12.00 5.05
C PRO A 374 -3.45 11.13 5.72
N PRO A 375 -2.91 10.12 5.01
CA PRO A 375 -1.94 9.21 5.59
C PRO A 375 -0.61 9.93 5.84
N GLN A 376 0.15 9.43 6.80
CA GLN A 376 1.54 9.84 7.00
C GLN A 376 2.47 9.20 5.96
N PHE A 377 2.09 8.01 5.46
CA PHE A 377 2.86 7.31 4.44
C PHE A 377 2.48 7.76 3.03
N GLY A 378 3.51 8.04 2.23
CA GLY A 378 3.39 8.50 0.85
C GLY A 378 2.76 9.88 0.67
N ALA A 379 2.64 10.70 1.72
CA ALA A 379 2.43 12.13 1.58
C ALA A 379 3.77 12.83 1.24
N THR A 380 3.73 14.01 0.63
CA THR A 380 4.96 14.80 0.44
C THR A 380 5.43 15.38 1.78
N LEU A 381 6.70 15.77 1.88
CA LEU A 381 7.20 16.39 3.10
C LEU A 381 6.45 17.71 3.41
N GLU A 382 6.10 18.49 2.39
CA GLU A 382 5.32 19.72 2.55
C GLU A 382 3.93 19.43 3.12
N GLU A 383 3.26 18.38 2.63
CA GLU A 383 1.96 17.94 3.14
C GLU A 383 2.06 17.53 4.61
N LEU A 384 3.06 16.73 4.97
CA LEU A 384 3.29 16.29 6.35
C LEU A 384 3.52 17.49 7.28
N MET A 385 4.36 18.44 6.85
CA MET A 385 4.64 19.66 7.61
C MET A 385 3.39 20.55 7.75
N ALA A 386 2.57 20.65 6.70
CA ALA A 386 1.32 21.41 6.76
C ALA A 386 0.29 20.75 7.69
N MET A 387 0.15 19.42 7.63
CA MET A 387 -0.77 18.65 8.47
C MET A 387 -0.38 18.69 9.95
N GLN A 388 0.92 18.56 10.24
CA GLN A 388 1.37 18.55 11.63
C GLN A 388 1.28 19.90 12.32
N LYS A 389 1.25 21.01 11.57
CA LYS A 389 1.28 22.37 12.13
C LYS A 389 0.20 22.62 13.19
N GLY A 390 -0.96 21.96 13.08
CA GLY A 390 -2.04 22.06 14.08
C GLY A 390 -1.74 21.34 15.41
N ARG A 391 -0.93 20.27 15.39
CA ARG A 391 -0.64 19.43 16.56
C ARG A 391 0.77 19.61 17.12
N TYR A 392 1.73 19.85 16.22
CA TYR A 392 3.15 20.01 16.49
C TYR A 392 3.72 21.23 15.74
N PRO A 393 3.29 22.46 16.07
CA PRO A 393 3.68 23.68 15.35
C PRO A 393 5.18 24.00 15.43
N HIS A 394 5.88 23.46 16.42
CA HIS A 394 7.30 23.72 16.66
C HIS A 394 8.24 22.73 15.97
N LEU A 395 7.74 21.54 15.59
CA LEU A 395 8.56 20.55 14.91
C LEU A 395 8.92 21.03 13.51
N ARG A 396 10.21 21.06 13.20
CA ARG A 396 10.74 21.45 11.88
C ARG A 396 10.96 20.28 10.91
N ILE A 397 10.80 19.06 11.42
CA ILE A 397 10.79 17.81 10.65
C ILE A 397 9.43 17.12 10.81
N PRO A 398 9.07 16.19 9.91
CA PRO A 398 7.85 15.41 10.06
C PRO A 398 7.80 14.65 11.38
N TRP A 399 6.68 14.73 12.09
CA TRP A 399 6.42 13.99 13.32
C TRP A 399 6.64 12.48 13.14
N ILE A 400 6.22 11.94 11.99
CA ILE A 400 6.40 10.53 11.66
C ILE A 400 7.89 10.13 11.63
N GLU A 401 8.77 10.96 11.09
CA GLU A 401 10.20 10.67 11.07
C GLU A 401 10.76 10.61 12.50
N SER A 402 10.50 11.64 13.30
CA SER A 402 10.96 11.71 14.69
C SER A 402 10.48 10.48 15.48
N THR A 403 9.19 10.16 15.33
CA THR A 403 8.57 9.02 15.99
C THR A 403 9.20 7.70 15.57
N LEU A 404 9.46 7.50 14.26
CA LEU A 404 10.07 6.27 13.76
C LEU A 404 11.52 6.11 14.24
N ILE A 405 12.30 7.20 14.29
CA ILE A 405 13.65 7.20 14.85
C ILE A 405 13.61 6.84 16.34
N ASP A 406 12.73 7.47 17.11
CA ASP A 406 12.56 7.18 18.53
C ASP A 406 12.13 5.73 18.77
N LEU A 407 11.23 5.18 17.96
CA LEU A 407 10.82 3.78 18.03
C LEU A 407 11.99 2.82 17.75
N VAL A 408 12.86 3.12 16.79
CA VAL A 408 14.06 2.31 16.53
C VAL A 408 14.97 2.29 17.75
N LEU A 409 15.23 3.44 18.36
CA LEU A 409 16.13 3.55 19.50
C LEU A 409 15.51 2.94 20.77
N ASN A 410 14.26 3.24 21.07
CA ASN A 410 13.56 2.76 22.27
C ASN A 410 13.30 1.25 22.25
N ALA A 411 13.17 0.64 21.06
CA ALA A 411 13.05 -0.81 20.90
C ALA A 411 14.42 -1.54 20.93
N GLY A 412 15.51 -0.85 21.28
CA GLY A 412 16.84 -1.47 21.42
C GLY A 412 17.60 -1.64 20.10
N GLY A 413 17.30 -0.83 19.08
CA GLY A 413 17.94 -0.92 17.76
C GLY A 413 19.46 -0.73 17.77
N SER A 414 20.03 -0.08 18.77
CA SER A 414 21.49 0.08 18.95
C SER A 414 22.22 -1.19 19.37
N SER A 415 21.49 -2.22 19.82
CA SER A 415 22.03 -3.51 20.23
C SER A 415 21.50 -4.69 19.41
N LEU A 416 20.52 -4.46 18.53
CA LEU A 416 19.85 -5.52 17.77
C LEU A 416 20.65 -5.91 16.52
N GLU A 417 21.00 -7.20 16.41
CA GLU A 417 21.75 -7.72 15.28
C GLU A 417 21.02 -7.51 13.95
N GLY A 418 21.71 -6.95 12.95
CA GLY A 418 21.16 -6.74 11.62
C GLY A 418 20.07 -5.67 11.55
N ILE A 419 20.04 -4.69 12.45
CA ILE A 419 19.14 -3.53 12.37
C ILE A 419 19.15 -2.91 10.96
N PHE A 420 17.99 -2.56 10.41
CA PHE A 420 17.76 -2.19 9.00
C PHE A 420 18.04 -3.25 7.93
N ARG A 421 18.77 -4.34 8.20
CA ARG A 421 19.02 -5.43 7.24
C ARG A 421 17.93 -6.49 7.28
N VAL A 422 17.54 -6.92 8.48
CA VAL A 422 16.54 -7.97 8.69
C VAL A 422 15.14 -7.44 8.43
N ALA A 423 14.29 -8.26 7.77
CA ALA A 423 12.88 -7.97 7.58
C ALA A 423 12.09 -8.38 8.83
N ALA A 424 11.11 -7.56 9.21
CA ALA A 424 10.22 -7.85 10.32
C ALA A 424 8.91 -8.50 9.84
N ASP A 425 8.09 -8.91 10.81
CA ASP A 425 6.76 -9.46 10.56
C ASP A 425 5.86 -8.46 9.77
N PRO A 426 5.34 -8.86 8.59
CA PRO A 426 4.52 -7.97 7.76
C PRO A 426 3.21 -7.51 8.42
N GLU A 427 2.60 -8.33 9.27
CA GLU A 427 1.36 -8.00 9.98
C GLU A 427 1.62 -6.96 11.07
N GLN A 428 2.75 -7.07 11.78
CA GLN A 428 3.18 -6.04 12.75
C GLN A 428 3.49 -4.72 12.05
N ILE A 429 4.18 -4.76 10.89
CA ILE A 429 4.43 -3.57 10.07
C ILE A 429 3.10 -2.94 9.64
N ALA A 430 2.16 -3.71 9.10
CA ALA A 430 0.87 -3.20 8.64
C ALA A 430 0.06 -2.57 9.80
N THR A 431 0.03 -3.23 10.95
CA THR A 431 -0.68 -2.73 12.15
C THR A 431 -0.05 -1.44 12.68
N ALA A 432 1.27 -1.39 12.78
CA ALA A 432 1.99 -0.20 13.25
C ALA A 432 1.86 0.98 12.26
N LYS A 433 1.93 0.71 10.95
CA LYS A 433 1.67 1.70 9.89
C LYS A 433 0.28 2.31 10.01
N ALA A 434 -0.76 1.47 10.14
CA ALA A 434 -2.14 1.93 10.27
C ALA A 434 -2.35 2.85 11.50
N ARG A 435 -1.64 2.59 12.60
CA ARG A 435 -1.65 3.46 13.79
C ARG A 435 -0.95 4.80 13.53
N LEU A 436 0.22 4.77 12.90
CA LEU A 436 0.97 5.99 12.54
C LEU A 436 0.15 6.89 11.61
N ASP A 437 -0.54 6.32 10.61
CA ASP A 437 -1.44 7.07 9.72
C ASP A 437 -2.57 7.80 10.48
N GLN A 438 -2.93 7.29 11.67
CA GLN A 438 -3.92 7.89 12.57
C GLN A 438 -3.32 8.81 13.65
N TRP A 439 -2.04 9.19 13.53
CA TRP A 439 -1.31 9.97 14.54
C TRP A 439 -1.15 9.26 15.90
N LEU A 440 -1.21 7.93 15.91
CA LEU A 440 -1.04 7.12 17.11
C LEU A 440 0.34 6.46 17.09
N VAL A 441 1.14 6.71 18.13
CA VAL A 441 2.41 6.02 18.31
C VAL A 441 2.10 4.52 18.60
N PRO A 442 2.61 3.58 17.79
CA PRO A 442 2.47 2.16 18.07
C PRO A 442 3.43 1.73 19.19
N ALA A 443 2.98 0.77 20.01
CA ALA A 443 3.89 0.05 20.89
C ALA A 443 4.64 -0.99 20.04
N VAL A 444 5.92 -0.74 19.79
CA VAL A 444 6.79 -1.62 19.00
C VAL A 444 7.87 -2.16 19.91
N SER A 445 7.86 -3.47 20.14
CA SER A 445 8.89 -4.17 20.92
C SER A 445 10.06 -4.64 20.06
N ASP A 446 9.83 -4.91 18.78
CA ASP A 446 10.85 -5.34 17.83
C ASP A 446 11.37 -4.15 17.00
N ALA A 447 12.63 -3.77 17.19
CA ALA A 447 13.23 -2.67 16.44
C ALA A 447 13.34 -2.95 14.93
N HIS A 448 13.28 -4.20 14.46
CA HIS A 448 13.18 -4.49 13.03
C HIS A 448 11.90 -3.94 12.42
N VAL A 449 10.77 -3.96 13.16
CA VAL A 449 9.50 -3.38 12.69
C VAL A 449 9.66 -1.87 12.50
N ALA A 450 10.19 -1.17 13.51
CA ALA A 450 10.44 0.27 13.44
C ALA A 450 11.41 0.65 12.30
N ALA A 451 12.49 -0.12 12.13
CA ALA A 451 13.46 0.09 11.06
C ALA A 451 12.88 -0.16 9.66
N CYS A 452 12.04 -1.20 9.50
CA CYS A 452 11.32 -1.45 8.27
C CYS A 452 10.32 -0.33 7.94
N LEU A 453 9.61 0.19 8.94
CA LEU A 453 8.69 1.32 8.79
C LEU A 453 9.42 2.60 8.38
N LEU A 454 10.57 2.91 8.98
CA LEU A 454 11.38 4.08 8.57
C LEU A 454 11.84 3.97 7.13
N LYS A 455 12.36 2.81 6.70
CA LYS A 455 12.72 2.57 5.29
C LYS A 455 11.50 2.67 4.37
N ALA A 456 10.37 2.10 4.77
CA ALA A 456 9.14 2.14 3.99
C ALA A 456 8.63 3.57 3.82
N TRP A 457 8.62 4.37 4.89
CA TRP A 457 8.21 5.76 4.85
C TRP A 457 9.07 6.57 3.87
N LEU A 458 10.41 6.48 3.98
CA LEU A 458 11.35 7.14 3.07
C LEU A 458 11.13 6.72 1.60
N ARG A 459 10.98 5.42 1.35
CA ARG A 459 10.79 4.87 0.01
C ARG A 459 9.45 5.28 -0.61
N GLU A 460 8.40 5.40 0.20
CA GLU A 460 7.05 5.75 -0.23
C GLU A 460 6.87 7.25 -0.50
N LEU A 461 7.84 8.11 -0.14
CA LEU A 461 7.79 9.52 -0.48
C LEU A 461 7.60 9.70 -2.00
N PRO A 462 6.65 10.56 -2.45
CA PRO A 462 6.41 10.79 -3.88
C PRO A 462 7.69 11.21 -4.61
N GLU A 463 8.41 12.17 -4.05
CA GLU A 463 9.76 12.55 -4.44
C GLU A 463 10.77 11.96 -3.45
N PRO A 464 11.86 11.30 -3.90
CA PRO A 464 12.90 10.80 -3.01
C PRO A 464 13.53 11.93 -2.16
N LEU A 465 14.04 11.57 -0.98
CA LEU A 465 14.65 12.52 -0.05
C LEU A 465 15.85 13.27 -0.66
N ILE A 466 16.57 12.64 -1.59
CA ILE A 466 17.45 13.35 -2.53
C ILE A 466 16.66 13.57 -3.83
N PRO A 467 16.23 14.81 -4.12
CA PRO A 467 15.46 15.12 -5.33
C PRO A 467 16.15 14.67 -6.61
N SER A 468 15.35 14.31 -7.62
CA SER A 468 15.85 13.83 -8.91
C SER A 468 16.80 14.83 -9.60
N SER A 469 16.60 16.13 -9.36
CA SER A 469 17.46 17.22 -9.85
C SER A 469 18.87 17.20 -9.24
N MET A 470 19.03 16.65 -8.04
CA MET A 470 20.30 16.53 -7.32
C MET A 470 20.92 15.13 -7.41
N TYR A 471 20.19 14.16 -7.96
CA TYR A 471 20.61 12.76 -8.02
C TYR A 471 22.00 12.57 -8.64
N GLN A 472 22.23 13.11 -9.85
CA GLN A 472 23.53 12.96 -10.52
C GLN A 472 24.67 13.61 -9.74
N ARG A 473 24.45 14.81 -9.20
CA ARG A 473 25.45 15.50 -8.37
C ARG A 473 25.78 14.71 -7.11
N ALA A 474 24.79 14.09 -6.47
CA ALA A 474 25.00 13.21 -5.34
C ALA A 474 25.85 11.98 -5.71
N LEU A 475 25.62 11.37 -6.88
CA LEU A 475 26.44 10.24 -7.34
C LEU A 475 27.88 10.64 -7.65
N ASP A 476 28.10 11.81 -8.24
CA ASP A 476 29.43 12.37 -8.54
C ASP A 476 30.19 12.71 -7.25
N ALA A 477 29.47 13.17 -6.24
CA ALA A 477 30.02 13.51 -4.93
C ALA A 477 30.37 12.29 -4.05
N GLY A 478 29.98 11.07 -4.44
CA GLY A 478 30.00 9.91 -3.55
C GLY A 478 31.35 9.54 -2.93
N GLU A 479 32.47 9.95 -3.56
CA GLU A 479 33.84 9.74 -3.08
C GLU A 479 34.51 11.02 -2.55
N ASN A 480 33.84 12.18 -2.68
CA ASN A 480 34.34 13.46 -2.21
C ASN A 480 33.52 13.94 -1.01
N ALA A 481 34.10 13.83 0.19
CA ALA A 481 33.43 14.20 1.43
C ALA A 481 32.92 15.65 1.46
N GLN A 482 33.71 16.61 0.96
CA GLN A 482 33.33 18.02 0.97
C GLN A 482 32.14 18.27 0.03
N GLU A 483 32.20 17.73 -1.18
CA GLU A 483 31.12 17.89 -2.15
C GLU A 483 29.86 17.15 -1.71
N ALA A 484 29.98 15.97 -1.09
CA ALA A 484 28.83 15.21 -0.60
C ALA A 484 28.10 15.98 0.51
N CYS A 485 28.85 16.51 1.48
CA CYS A 485 28.30 17.34 2.56
C CYS A 485 27.68 18.63 2.01
N HIS A 486 28.31 19.25 1.02
CA HIS A 486 27.76 20.43 0.35
C HIS A 486 26.46 20.12 -0.40
N CYS A 487 26.38 18.98 -1.09
CA CYS A 487 25.15 18.51 -1.74
C CYS A 487 24.01 18.35 -0.72
N ALA A 488 24.27 17.72 0.43
CA ALA A 488 23.28 17.58 1.49
C ALA A 488 22.84 18.93 2.08
N ALA A 489 23.77 19.87 2.26
CA ALA A 489 23.49 21.21 2.77
C ALA A 489 22.72 22.12 1.80
N LEU A 490 22.79 21.85 0.50
CA LEU A 490 22.05 22.60 -0.53
C LEU A 490 20.56 22.23 -0.61
N LEU A 491 20.14 21.13 0.03
CA LEU A 491 18.74 20.74 0.06
C LEU A 491 17.91 21.79 0.82
N SER A 492 16.76 22.15 0.25
CA SER A 492 15.81 23.04 0.92
C SER A 492 15.25 22.40 2.19
N SER A 493 14.80 23.23 3.13
CA SER A 493 13.98 22.75 4.23
C SER A 493 12.60 22.31 3.69
N PRO A 494 12.03 21.17 4.13
CA PRO A 494 12.50 20.32 5.23
C PRO A 494 13.48 19.20 4.84
N PHE A 495 13.77 18.97 3.56
CA PHE A 495 14.60 17.85 3.07
C PHE A 495 15.98 17.77 3.74
N SER A 496 16.69 18.89 3.89
CA SER A 496 18.00 18.92 4.56
C SER A 496 17.92 18.50 6.03
N LEU A 497 16.87 18.91 6.76
CA LEU A 497 16.69 18.56 8.18
C LEU A 497 16.33 17.08 8.36
N VAL A 498 15.45 16.56 7.51
CA VAL A 498 15.07 15.14 7.46
C VAL A 498 16.31 14.30 7.16
N LEU A 499 17.08 14.66 6.12
CA LEU A 499 18.33 13.97 5.80
C LEU A 499 19.33 14.03 6.96
N ALA A 500 19.53 15.20 7.57
CA ALA A 500 20.44 15.34 8.71
C ALA A 500 20.02 14.46 9.89
N ARG A 501 18.71 14.35 10.17
CA ARG A 501 18.22 13.46 11.23
C ARG A 501 18.38 11.98 10.94
N LEU A 502 18.10 11.57 9.71
CA LEU A 502 18.38 10.22 9.26
C LEU A 502 19.87 9.89 9.39
N ILE A 503 20.77 10.74 8.86
CA ILE A 503 22.22 10.52 8.92
C ILE A 503 22.71 10.48 10.37
N ARG A 504 22.14 11.29 11.26
CA ARG A 504 22.49 11.26 12.69
C ARG A 504 22.13 9.93 13.37
N LEU A 505 20.96 9.36 13.05
CA LEU A 505 20.61 8.03 13.52
C LEU A 505 21.64 7.01 13.03
N LEU A 506 21.99 7.05 11.74
CA LEU A 506 22.96 6.12 11.16
C LEU A 506 24.37 6.29 11.77
N GLN A 507 24.81 7.52 12.02
CA GLN A 507 26.04 7.83 12.75
C GLN A 507 26.04 7.23 14.15
N THR A 508 24.91 7.30 14.85
CA THR A 508 24.76 6.70 16.18
C THR A 508 24.89 5.19 16.12
N LEU A 509 24.25 4.54 15.14
CA LEU A 509 24.30 3.09 14.95
C LEU A 509 25.65 2.59 14.40
N ALA A 510 26.40 3.46 13.71
CA ALA A 510 27.72 3.15 13.16
C ALA A 510 28.87 3.30 14.18
N LYS A 511 28.59 3.75 15.41
CA LYS A 511 29.60 3.78 16.49
C LYS A 511 30.09 2.38 16.81
N GLU A 512 31.37 2.22 17.13
CA GLU A 512 32.00 0.92 17.38
C GLU A 512 31.25 0.05 18.42
N GLU A 513 30.75 0.68 19.49
CA GLU A 513 29.93 0.04 20.53
C GLU A 513 28.64 -0.57 19.99
N CYS A 514 27.96 0.12 19.07
CA CYS A 514 26.76 -0.37 18.41
C CYS A 514 27.11 -1.41 17.35
N VAL A 515 28.17 -1.20 16.56
CA VAL A 515 28.60 -2.14 15.50
C VAL A 515 29.01 -3.49 16.09
N ALA A 516 29.64 -3.49 17.27
CA ALA A 516 30.02 -4.72 17.98
C ALA A 516 28.83 -5.65 18.24
N LEU A 517 27.65 -5.08 18.50
CA LEU A 517 26.41 -5.81 18.77
C LEU A 517 25.59 -6.02 17.48
N THR A 518 25.30 -4.94 16.77
CA THR A 518 24.41 -4.93 15.60
C THR A 518 25.01 -5.57 14.35
N LYS A 519 26.35 -5.63 14.24
CA LYS A 519 27.09 -6.03 13.02
C LYS A 519 26.84 -5.12 11.81
N MET A 520 26.29 -3.93 12.02
CA MET A 520 25.90 -2.99 10.97
C MET A 520 26.84 -1.77 10.97
N ASP A 521 27.95 -1.87 10.24
CA ASP A 521 28.85 -0.73 10.03
C ASP A 521 28.26 0.31 9.06
N ALA A 522 28.97 1.42 8.87
CA ALA A 522 28.55 2.49 7.96
C ALA A 522 28.31 2.02 6.51
N SER A 523 29.06 1.00 6.03
CA SER A 523 28.89 0.46 4.68
C SER A 523 27.62 -0.39 4.59
N ASN A 524 27.36 -1.24 5.59
CA ASN A 524 26.17 -2.07 5.67
C ASN A 524 24.90 -1.22 5.84
N LEU A 525 24.95 -0.17 6.66
CA LEU A 525 23.85 0.79 6.81
C LEU A 525 23.58 1.55 5.51
N ALA A 526 24.63 2.03 4.83
CA ALA A 526 24.47 2.72 3.55
C ALA A 526 23.84 1.80 2.49
N MET A 527 24.22 0.52 2.43
CA MET A 527 23.67 -0.47 1.52
C MET A 527 22.16 -0.60 1.63
N VAL A 528 21.62 -0.61 2.85
CA VAL A 528 20.19 -0.83 3.10
C VAL A 528 19.37 0.46 3.08
N VAL A 529 19.98 1.63 3.33
CA VAL A 529 19.28 2.92 3.38
C VAL A 529 19.29 3.63 2.03
N ALA A 530 20.39 3.58 1.27
CA ALA A 530 20.53 4.32 0.02
C ALA A 530 19.36 4.13 -0.98
N PRO A 531 18.83 2.91 -1.20
CA PRO A 531 17.69 2.70 -2.12
C PRO A 531 16.37 3.35 -1.66
N ASN A 532 16.28 3.81 -0.41
CA ASN A 532 15.09 4.48 0.13
C ASN A 532 15.27 6.01 0.14
N VAL A 533 16.49 6.51 -0.08
CA VAL A 533 16.84 7.93 -0.03
C VAL A 533 17.07 8.51 -1.43
N LEU A 534 17.62 7.69 -2.33
CA LEU A 534 17.84 8.01 -3.74
C LEU A 534 17.00 7.08 -4.63
N ARG A 535 16.62 7.56 -5.82
CA ARG A 535 15.85 6.79 -6.80
C ARG A 535 16.41 7.01 -8.20
N CYS A 536 16.93 5.95 -8.81
CA CYS A 536 17.33 5.99 -10.22
C CYS A 536 16.09 6.00 -11.13
N LEU A 537 16.07 6.88 -12.12
CA LEU A 537 14.98 6.97 -13.12
C LEU A 537 15.30 6.20 -14.43
N SER A 538 16.48 5.57 -14.51
CA SER A 538 16.87 4.77 -15.69
C SER A 538 16.32 3.35 -15.57
N ASP A 539 15.78 2.82 -16.67
CA ASP A 539 15.33 1.43 -16.77
C ASP A 539 16.44 0.47 -17.22
N ASP A 540 17.63 0.98 -17.59
CA ASP A 540 18.76 0.17 -18.02
C ASP A 540 19.40 -0.57 -16.83
N PRO A 541 19.41 -1.93 -16.81
CA PRO A 541 20.02 -2.72 -15.75
C PRO A 541 21.49 -2.39 -15.49
N ALA A 542 22.26 -2.05 -16.53
CA ALA A 542 23.68 -1.72 -16.38
C ALA A 542 23.86 -0.40 -15.61
N VAL A 543 23.06 0.62 -15.95
CA VAL A 543 23.05 1.92 -15.27
C VAL A 543 22.55 1.77 -13.84
N LEU A 544 21.50 0.99 -13.61
CA LEU A 544 20.97 0.71 -12.28
C LEU A 544 22.04 0.07 -11.38
N MET A 545 22.74 -0.94 -11.87
CA MET A 545 23.78 -1.63 -11.11
C MET A 545 24.98 -0.71 -10.82
N GLN A 546 25.39 0.11 -11.77
CA GLN A 546 26.48 1.07 -11.57
C GLN A 546 26.10 2.14 -10.55
N ASN A 547 24.91 2.72 -10.68
CA ASN A 547 24.44 3.78 -9.80
C ASN A 547 24.21 3.28 -8.38
N THR A 548 23.74 2.04 -8.20
CA THR A 548 23.58 1.42 -6.87
C THR A 548 24.86 1.53 -6.04
N ARG A 549 26.04 1.26 -6.62
CA ARG A 549 27.32 1.39 -5.90
C ARG A 549 27.64 2.83 -5.50
N ARG A 550 27.32 3.79 -6.38
CA ARG A 550 27.58 5.21 -6.17
C ARG A 550 26.63 5.81 -5.14
N GLU A 551 25.36 5.40 -5.15
CA GLU A 551 24.35 5.75 -4.13
C GLU A 551 24.80 5.32 -2.74
N MET A 552 25.28 4.07 -2.61
CA MET A 552 25.83 3.56 -1.35
C MET A 552 27.06 4.36 -0.91
N SER A 553 27.96 4.70 -1.84
CA SER A 553 29.15 5.50 -1.51
C SER A 553 28.75 6.88 -0.99
N PHE A 554 27.79 7.54 -1.63
CA PHE A 554 27.29 8.85 -1.19
C PHE A 554 26.74 8.82 0.23
N ILE A 555 25.84 7.88 0.54
CA ILE A 555 25.29 7.75 1.90
C ILE A 555 26.38 7.40 2.92
N ARG A 556 27.30 6.49 2.60
CA ARG A 556 28.43 6.15 3.48
C ARG A 556 29.31 7.35 3.77
N THR A 557 29.61 8.16 2.76
CA THR A 557 30.39 9.39 2.90
C THR A 557 29.67 10.39 3.82
N LEU A 558 28.34 10.52 3.71
CA LEU A 558 27.57 11.35 4.64
C LEU A 558 27.59 10.81 6.07
N ILE A 559 27.45 9.49 6.27
CA ILE A 559 27.56 8.88 7.61
C ILE A 559 28.91 9.25 8.25
N ASN A 560 30.01 9.17 7.49
CA ASN A 560 31.34 9.41 8.03
C ASN A 560 31.71 10.88 8.26
N HIS A 561 31.16 11.81 7.46
CA HIS A 561 31.69 13.18 7.40
C HIS A 561 30.66 14.29 7.58
N TYR A 562 29.36 14.01 7.45
CA TYR A 562 28.35 15.06 7.53
C TYR A 562 28.12 15.50 8.98
N ASP A 563 28.29 16.80 9.24
CA ASP A 563 27.94 17.37 10.53
C ASP A 563 26.42 17.43 10.66
N THR A 564 25.87 16.73 11.65
CA THR A 564 24.44 16.67 11.92
C THR A 564 24.02 17.42 13.18
N THR A 565 24.95 18.13 13.83
CA THR A 565 24.69 18.79 15.13
C THR A 565 23.58 19.83 15.07
N PHE A 566 23.43 20.56 13.95
CA PHE A 566 22.36 21.53 13.77
C PHE A 566 20.93 20.93 13.81
N SER A 567 20.80 19.61 13.61
CA SER A 567 19.50 18.91 13.70
C SER A 567 19.01 18.69 15.15
N LEU A 568 19.84 19.02 16.15
CA LEU A 568 19.50 18.94 17.58
C LEU A 568 18.61 20.08 18.08
N GLU A 569 18.70 21.24 17.42
CA GLU A 569 18.08 22.49 17.87
C GLU A 569 16.66 22.69 17.31
N THR A 570 16.08 21.62 16.79
CA THR A 570 14.86 21.61 15.97
C THR A 570 13.97 20.43 16.33
#